data_AF-A0AAW8T2E0-F1
#
_entry.id   AF-A0AAW8T2E0-F1
#
_cell.length_a   1.000
_cell.length_b   1.000
_cell.length_c   1.000
_cell.angle_alpha   90.00
_cell.angle_beta   90.00
_cell.angle_gamma   90.00
#
_symmetry.space_group_name_H-M   'P 1'
#
loop_
_entity.id
_entity.type
_entity.pdbx_description
1 polymer ?
#
loop_
_entity_poly.entity_id
_entity_poly.type
_entity_poly.pdbx_seq_one_letter_code
_entity_poly.pdbx_strand_id
1 'polypeptide(L)'
;GTEATRASIIEALKQKEYIQVIKNKLVVTEKGKLLCQAVESQHLLTSAEMTAKWETYLKKIGKREGNQENFITNIKKFIVHLLEAVPNDIEKLNFSDYQEQKEKEAEKSIVGKCPKCGNNIVLKKSFYGCSNYPE
;
A
#
# COMPACT_ATOMS: atom_id res chain seq x y z
N GLY A 1 5.91 -15.70 6.26
CA GLY A 1 6.73 -14.81 7.09
C GLY A 1 7.49 -15.58 8.15
N THR A 2 8.80 -15.41 8.22
CA THR A 2 9.65 -15.85 9.33
C THR A 2 9.53 -14.85 10.49
N GLU A 3 9.98 -15.23 11.69
CA GLU A 3 10.01 -14.32 12.85
C GLU A 3 10.71 -13.00 12.53
N ALA A 4 11.83 -13.06 11.81
CA ALA A 4 12.62 -11.91 11.39
C ALA A 4 11.90 -10.94 10.43
N THR A 5 10.92 -11.41 9.64
CA THR A 5 10.26 -10.57 8.63
C THR A 5 8.93 -9.99 9.10
N ARG A 6 8.36 -10.46 10.22
CA ARG A 6 7.06 -9.98 10.70
C ARG A 6 7.10 -8.50 11.12
N ALA A 7 8.12 -8.11 11.89
CA ALA A 7 8.26 -6.74 12.37
C ALA A 7 8.50 -5.76 11.21
N SER A 8 9.39 -6.12 10.27
CA SER A 8 9.69 -5.28 9.11
C SER A 8 8.50 -5.12 8.16
N ILE A 9 7.66 -6.16 8.00
CA ILE A 9 6.41 -6.06 7.22
C ILE A 9 5.46 -5.04 7.85
N ILE A 10 5.24 -5.09 9.17
CA ILE A 10 4.34 -4.15 9.85
C ILE A 10 4.86 -2.72 9.71
N GLU A 11 6.15 -2.48 9.90
CA GLU A 11 6.73 -1.15 9.72
C GLU A 11 6.65 -0.67 8.27
N ALA A 12 6.85 -1.54 7.29
CA ALA A 12 6.68 -1.19 5.87
C ALA A 12 5.22 -0.79 5.55
N LEU A 13 4.23 -1.50 6.11
CA LEU A 13 2.82 -1.15 5.93
C LEU A 13 2.46 0.21 6.55
N LYS A 14 3.05 0.54 7.70
CA LYS A 14 2.91 1.87 8.34
C LYS A 14 3.58 2.96 7.51
N GLN A 15 4.82 2.74 7.05
CA GLN A 15 5.56 3.71 6.24
C GLN A 15 4.87 4.01 4.92
N LYS A 16 4.21 3.02 4.31
CA LYS A 16 3.41 3.19 3.10
C LYS A 16 2.00 3.74 3.35
N GLU A 17 1.65 3.98 4.61
CA GLU A 17 0.35 4.52 5.05
C GLU A 17 -0.83 3.60 4.68
N TYR A 18 -0.62 2.28 4.58
CA TYR A 18 -1.72 1.32 4.40
C TYR A 18 -2.41 0.98 5.73
N ILE A 19 -1.67 1.11 6.83
CA ILE A 19 -2.18 0.93 8.19
C ILE A 19 -1.66 2.06 9.08
N GLN A 20 -2.41 2.35 10.15
CA GLN A 20 -2.04 3.33 11.15
C GLN A 20 -2.35 2.82 12.56
N VAL A 21 -1.68 3.39 13.57
CA VAL A 21 -1.92 3.07 14.99
C VAL A 21 -2.79 4.17 15.60
N ILE A 22 -4.00 3.84 16.02
CA ILE A 22 -4.90 4.74 16.76
C ILE A 22 -5.18 4.11 18.11
N LYS A 23 -4.85 4.79 19.21
CA LYS A 23 -5.08 4.31 20.59
C LYS A 23 -4.59 2.86 20.79
N ASN A 24 -3.35 2.58 20.37
CA ASN A 24 -2.72 1.26 20.40
C ASN A 24 -3.43 0.16 19.59
N LYS A 25 -4.32 0.52 18.65
CA LYS A 25 -4.95 -0.43 17.71
C LYS A 25 -4.47 -0.16 16.29
N LEU A 26 -4.15 -1.23 15.56
CA LEU A 26 -3.89 -1.15 14.13
C LEU A 26 -5.21 -1.00 13.38
N VAL A 27 -5.29 0.02 12.53
CA VAL A 27 -6.46 0.34 11.72
C VAL A 27 -6.00 0.48 10.27
N VAL A 28 -6.74 -0.12 9.34
CA VAL A 28 -6.49 -0.01 7.89
C VAL A 28 -6.96 1.38 7.42
N THR A 29 -6.13 2.06 6.64
CA THR A 29 -6.46 3.37 6.04
C THR A 29 -7.32 3.18 4.79
N GLU A 30 -7.97 4.23 4.26
CA GLU A 30 -8.71 4.10 3.00
C GLU A 30 -7.78 3.73 1.82
N LYS A 31 -6.52 4.21 1.85
CA LYS A 31 -5.47 3.77 0.92
C LYS A 31 -5.20 2.25 1.01
N GLY A 32 -5.16 1.71 2.23
CA GLY A 32 -5.01 0.29 2.47
C GLY A 32 -6.20 -0.53 1.98
N LYS A 33 -7.42 -0.02 2.20
CA LYS A 33 -8.66 -0.66 1.70
C LYS A 33 -8.70 -0.69 0.17
N LEU A 34 -8.37 0.42 -0.49
CA LEU A 34 -8.26 0.47 -1.95
C LEU A 34 -7.27 -0.55 -2.49
N LEU A 35 -6.10 -0.68 -1.83
CA LEU A 35 -5.12 -1.68 -2.22
C LEU A 35 -5.70 -3.09 -2.09
N CYS A 36 -6.39 -3.40 -0.99
CA CYS A 36 -7.03 -4.70 -0.80
C CYS A 36 -8.08 -4.99 -1.88
N GLN A 37 -8.92 -4.01 -2.22
CA GLN A 37 -9.93 -4.13 -3.28
C GLN A 37 -9.29 -4.33 -4.65
N ALA A 38 -8.17 -3.64 -4.94
CA ALA A 38 -7.45 -3.75 -6.21
C ALA A 38 -6.94 -5.16 -6.53
N VAL A 39 -6.73 -5.97 -5.50
CA VAL A 39 -6.20 -7.33 -5.63
C VAL A 39 -7.16 -8.39 -5.09
N GLU A 40 -8.39 -8.02 -4.73
CA GLU A 40 -9.35 -8.92 -4.06
C GLU A 40 -9.75 -10.10 -4.96
N SER A 41 -9.96 -9.83 -6.24
CA SER A 41 -10.21 -10.81 -7.31
C SER A 41 -9.04 -11.77 -7.53
N GLN A 42 -7.82 -11.38 -7.14
CA GLN A 42 -6.59 -12.14 -7.34
C GLN A 42 -6.35 -13.08 -6.15
N HIS A 43 -7.25 -14.04 -5.94
CA HIS A 43 -7.22 -14.97 -4.81
C HIS A 43 -5.89 -15.71 -4.63
N LEU A 44 -5.17 -15.99 -5.72
CA LEU A 44 -3.84 -16.60 -5.67
C LEU A 44 -2.79 -15.69 -5.03
N LEU A 45 -2.89 -14.37 -5.24
CA LEU A 45 -1.97 -13.37 -4.70
C LEU A 45 -2.28 -13.06 -3.22
N THR A 46 -3.56 -12.98 -2.87
CA THR A 46 -4.02 -12.60 -1.52
C THR A 46 -4.12 -13.78 -0.55
N SER A 47 -4.05 -15.02 -1.03
CA SER A 47 -4.15 -16.22 -0.19
C SER A 47 -2.93 -16.42 0.72
N ALA A 48 -3.23 -16.53 2.02
CA ALA A 48 -2.25 -16.93 3.03
C ALA A 48 -1.71 -18.35 2.78
N GLU A 49 -2.53 -19.25 2.22
CA GLU A 49 -2.12 -20.61 1.89
C GLU A 49 -1.06 -20.61 0.77
N MET A 50 -1.29 -19.85 -0.30
CA MET A 50 -0.33 -19.73 -1.40
C MET A 50 1.00 -19.13 -0.92
N THR A 51 0.91 -18.09 -0.07
CA THR A 51 2.07 -17.48 0.59
C THR A 51 2.86 -18.51 1.42
N ALA A 52 2.15 -19.36 2.18
CA ALA A 52 2.78 -20.42 2.98
C ALA A 52 3.44 -21.50 2.11
N LYS A 53 2.81 -21.87 0.97
CA LYS A 53 3.40 -22.80 0.00
C LYS A 53 4.70 -22.27 -0.57
N TRP A 54 4.77 -20.98 -0.91
CA TRP A 54 6.00 -20.35 -1.44
C TRP A 54 7.12 -20.32 -0.39
N GLU A 55 6.82 -19.91 0.83
CA GLU A 55 7.78 -19.92 1.95
C GLU A 55 8.31 -21.35 2.22
N THR A 56 7.45 -22.35 2.12
CA THR A 56 7.83 -23.76 2.26
C THR A 56 8.75 -24.21 1.12
N TYR A 57 8.44 -23.81 -0.12
CA TYR A 57 9.27 -24.14 -1.28
C TYR A 57 10.65 -23.45 -1.21
N LEU A 58 10.70 -22.18 -0.80
CA LEU A 58 11.95 -21.45 -0.58
C LEU A 58 12.82 -22.14 0.47
N LYS A 59 12.22 -22.66 1.56
CA LYS A 59 12.95 -23.47 2.55
C LYS A 59 13.53 -24.75 1.94
N LYS A 60 12.80 -25.45 1.07
CA LYS A 60 13.30 -26.64 0.37
C LYS A 60 14.47 -26.32 -0.55
N ILE A 61 14.41 -25.20 -1.28
CA ILE A 61 15.55 -24.72 -2.08
C ILE A 61 16.77 -24.47 -1.19
N GLY A 62 16.60 -23.81 -0.05
CA GLY A 62 17.69 -23.56 0.92
C GLY A 62 18.32 -24.85 1.47
N LYS A 63 17.55 -25.94 1.55
CA LYS A 63 18.04 -27.29 1.91
C LYS A 63 18.60 -28.11 0.75
N ARG A 64 18.61 -27.56 -0.49
CA ARG A 64 18.94 -28.27 -1.74
C ARG A 64 17.99 -29.42 -2.09
N GLU A 65 16.77 -29.40 -1.55
CA GLU A 65 15.70 -30.37 -1.82
C GLU A 65 14.68 -29.85 -2.85
N GLY A 66 14.83 -28.61 -3.32
CA GLY A 66 13.93 -27.95 -4.28
C GLY A 66 14.66 -27.47 -5.53
N ASN A 67 13.95 -27.40 -6.65
CA ASN A 67 14.50 -26.90 -7.91
C ASN A 67 14.22 -25.39 -8.04
N GLN A 68 15.29 -24.59 -8.00
CA GLN A 68 15.21 -23.13 -8.10
C GLN A 68 14.70 -22.64 -9.45
N GLU A 69 15.10 -23.28 -10.56
CA GLU A 69 14.69 -22.90 -11.92
C GLU A 69 13.18 -23.08 -12.12
N ASN A 70 12.65 -24.21 -11.63
CA ASN A 70 11.22 -24.48 -11.66
C ASN A 70 10.44 -23.45 -10.85
N PHE A 71 10.95 -23.07 -9.67
CA PHE A 71 10.33 -22.03 -8.85
C PHE A 71 10.26 -20.69 -9.58
N ILE A 72 11.40 -20.22 -10.10
CA ILE A 72 11.47 -18.94 -10.84
C ILE A 72 10.55 -18.98 -12.08
N THR A 73 10.51 -20.10 -12.80
CA THR A 73 9.66 -20.27 -13.98
C THR A 73 8.17 -20.15 -13.62
N ASN A 74 7.75 -20.76 -12.51
CA ASN A 74 6.38 -20.65 -12.02
C ASN A 74 6.03 -19.23 -11.56
N ILE A 75 6.97 -18.54 -10.89
CA ILE A 75 6.78 -17.13 -10.50
C ILE A 75 6.63 -16.24 -11.73
N LYS A 76 7.46 -16.43 -12.77
CA LYS A 76 7.33 -15.68 -14.02
C LYS A 76 5.96 -15.87 -14.67
N LYS A 77 5.48 -17.11 -14.78
CA LYS A 77 4.14 -17.41 -15.32
C LYS A 77 3.05 -16.73 -14.51
N PHE A 78 3.18 -16.74 -13.18
CA PHE A 78 2.24 -16.08 -12.29
C PHE A 78 2.23 -14.56 -12.47
N ILE A 79 3.39 -13.92 -12.61
CA ILE A 79 3.50 -12.48 -12.89
C ILE A 79 2.83 -12.12 -14.21
N VAL A 80 3.06 -12.89 -15.27
CA VAL A 80 2.42 -12.65 -16.58
C VAL A 80 0.89 -12.71 -16.45
N HIS A 81 0.36 -13.72 -15.77
CA HIS A 81 -1.08 -13.82 -15.53
C HIS A 81 -1.64 -12.61 -14.75
N LEU A 82 -0.93 -12.14 -13.73
CA LEU A 82 -1.35 -10.95 -12.97
C LEU A 82 -1.35 -9.68 -13.83
N LEU A 83 -0.38 -9.50 -14.72
CA LEU A 83 -0.33 -8.33 -15.61
C LEU A 83 -1.50 -8.27 -16.57
N GLU A 84 -2.07 -9.42 -16.95
CA GLU A 84 -3.25 -9.50 -17.80
C GLU A 84 -4.55 -9.27 -17.02
N ALA A 85 -4.62 -9.76 -15.78
CA ALA A 85 -5.86 -9.75 -14.99
C ALA A 85 -6.07 -8.47 -14.17
N VAL A 86 -5.01 -7.96 -13.52
CA VAL A 86 -5.09 -6.84 -12.56
C VAL A 86 -5.56 -5.51 -13.17
N PRO A 87 -5.18 -5.10 -14.40
CA PRO A 87 -5.66 -3.83 -14.96
C PRO A 87 -7.19 -3.74 -15.04
N ASN A 88 -7.86 -4.84 -15.43
CA ASN A 88 -9.32 -4.90 -15.52
C ASN A 88 -10.00 -4.78 -14.15
N ASP A 89 -9.29 -5.14 -13.07
CA ASP A 89 -9.80 -5.05 -11.71
C ASP A 89 -9.61 -3.63 -11.15
N ILE A 90 -8.53 -2.95 -11.53
CA ILE A 90 -8.28 -1.55 -11.16
C ILE A 90 -9.34 -0.62 -11.77
N GLU A 91 -9.78 -0.88 -13.00
CA GLU A 91 -10.83 -0.07 -13.67
C GLU A 91 -12.18 -0.10 -12.92
N LYS A 92 -12.42 -1.15 -12.12
CA LYS A 92 -13.65 -1.31 -11.35
C LYS A 92 -13.57 -0.65 -9.97
N LEU A 93 -12.40 -0.14 -9.57
CA LEU A 93 -12.21 0.46 -8.25
C LEU A 93 -12.83 1.84 -8.20
N ASN A 94 -13.55 2.08 -7.11
CA ASN A 94 -14.03 3.41 -6.79
C ASN A 94 -13.00 4.15 -5.93
N PHE A 95 -12.49 5.27 -6.43
CA PHE A 95 -11.52 6.12 -5.73
C PHE A 95 -12.16 7.27 -4.93
N SER A 96 -13.49 7.41 -4.93
CA SER A 96 -14.21 8.52 -4.30
C SER A 96 -13.85 8.69 -2.83
N ASP A 97 -13.87 7.60 -2.08
CA ASP A 97 -13.73 7.64 -0.61
C ASP A 97 -12.31 8.07 -0.21
N TYR A 98 -11.32 7.64 -0.98
CA TYR A 98 -9.93 8.04 -0.80
C TYR A 98 -9.70 9.51 -1.21
N GLN A 99 -10.33 9.97 -2.29
CA GLN A 99 -10.27 11.36 -2.71
C GLN A 99 -10.90 12.28 -1.67
N GLU A 100 -12.11 11.95 -1.19
CA GLU A 100 -12.81 12.72 -0.17
C GLU A 100 -12.03 12.78 1.14
N GLN A 101 -11.42 11.68 1.59
CA GLN A 101 -10.58 11.70 2.79
C GLN A 101 -9.35 12.58 2.60
N LYS A 102 -8.69 12.49 1.44
CA LYS A 102 -7.52 13.31 1.12
C LYS A 102 -7.86 14.80 1.06
N GLU A 103 -9.04 15.15 0.53
CA GLU A 103 -9.55 16.52 0.52
C GLU A 103 -9.82 17.02 1.94
N LYS A 104 -10.50 16.24 2.79
CA LYS A 104 -10.73 16.59 4.21
C LYS A 104 -9.43 16.76 4.99
N GLU A 105 -8.41 15.97 4.70
CA GLU A 105 -7.07 16.11 5.31
C GLU A 105 -6.36 17.37 4.80
N ALA A 106 -6.49 17.68 3.50
CA ALA A 106 -5.98 18.91 2.92
C ALA A 106 -6.66 20.14 3.54
N GLU A 107 -7.98 20.11 3.74
CA GLU A 107 -8.73 21.20 4.39
C GLU A 107 -8.30 21.41 5.84
N LYS A 108 -8.11 20.34 6.62
CA LYS A 108 -7.59 20.43 8.00
C LYS A 108 -6.19 21.02 8.07
N SER A 109 -5.40 20.89 7.00
CA SER A 109 -4.07 21.49 6.94
C SER A 109 -4.11 22.99 6.67
N ILE A 110 -5.26 23.56 6.29
CA ILE A 110 -5.42 25.00 6.07
C ILE A 110 -5.50 25.71 7.43
N VAL A 111 -4.53 26.58 7.67
CA VAL A 111 -4.41 27.34 8.92
C VAL A 111 -5.08 28.72 8.81
N GLY A 112 -5.14 29.26 7.59
CA GLY A 112 -5.74 30.56 7.34
C GLY A 112 -5.44 31.07 5.93
N LYS A 113 -5.65 32.37 5.72
CA LYS A 113 -5.37 33.06 4.45
C LYS A 113 -4.04 33.80 4.52
N CYS A 114 -3.31 33.78 3.42
CA CYS A 114 -2.02 34.45 3.26
C CYS A 114 -2.25 35.97 3.18
N PRO A 115 -1.61 36.78 4.04
CA PRO A 115 -1.80 38.22 4.02
C PRO A 115 -1.23 38.90 2.76
N LYS A 116 -0.34 38.23 2.01
CA LYS A 116 0.30 38.78 0.80
C LYS A 116 -0.53 38.56 -0.48
N CYS A 117 -1.17 37.40 -0.62
CA CYS A 117 -1.87 37.03 -1.87
C CYS A 117 -3.29 36.49 -1.66
N GLY A 118 -3.79 36.40 -0.43
CA GLY A 118 -5.13 35.89 -0.13
C GLY A 118 -5.31 34.38 -0.28
N ASN A 119 -4.30 33.63 -0.73
CA ASN A 119 -4.34 32.18 -0.88
C ASN A 119 -4.22 31.43 0.46
N ASN A 120 -4.46 30.12 0.48
CA ASN A 120 -4.44 29.35 1.74
C ASN A 120 -3.01 29.20 2.29
N ILE A 121 -2.83 29.43 3.59
CA ILE A 121 -1.64 29.00 4.34
C ILE A 121 -1.89 27.56 4.75
N VAL A 122 -1.02 26.66 4.32
CA VAL A 122 -1.09 25.24 4.64
C VAL A 122 0.03 24.84 5.59
N LEU A 123 -0.29 24.04 6.60
CA LEU A 123 0.67 23.37 7.46
C LEU A 123 1.27 22.19 6.69
N LYS A 124 2.53 22.33 6.28
CA LYS A 124 3.36 21.20 5.83
C LYS A 124 4.03 20.58 7.06
N LYS A 125 4.59 19.38 6.90
CA LYS A 125 5.15 18.52 7.99
C LYS A 125 5.83 19.26 9.15
N SER A 126 6.56 20.35 8.90
CA SER A 126 7.22 21.14 9.95
C SER A 126 7.14 22.67 9.78
N PHE A 127 6.39 23.18 8.79
CA PHE A 127 6.35 24.62 8.52
C PHE A 127 5.04 25.04 7.86
N TYR A 128 4.68 26.30 8.05
CA TYR A 128 3.55 26.92 7.38
C TYR A 128 4.01 27.55 6.07
N GLY A 129 3.34 27.22 4.97
CA GLY A 129 3.65 27.76 3.65
C GLY A 129 2.41 28.28 2.95
N CYS A 130 2.55 29.39 2.22
CA CYS A 130 1.51 29.81 1.29
C CYS A 130 1.38 28.73 0.20
N SER A 131 0.16 28.35 -0.16
CA SER A 131 -0.11 27.40 -1.24
C SER A 131 0.41 27.86 -2.60
N ASN A 132 0.66 29.17 -2.77
CA ASN A 132 1.14 29.78 -4.00
C ASN A 132 2.66 30.09 -4.03
N TYR A 133 3.43 29.69 -3.02
CA TYR A 133 4.89 29.93 -2.98
C TYR A 133 5.62 28.98 -3.95
N PRO A 134 6.65 29.41 -4.72
CA PRO A 134 7.41 30.66 -4.60
C PRO A 134 6.99 31.81 -5.53
N GLU A 135 5.87 31.73 -6.24
CA GLU A 135 5.39 32.83 -7.09
C GLU A 135 5.04 34.10 -6.28
#